data_AF-A0A1W9VIL2-F1
#
_entry.id   AF-A0A1W9VIL2-F1
#
_cell.length_a   1.000
_cell.length_b   1.000
_cell.length_c   1.000
_cell.angle_alpha   90.00
_cell.angle_beta   90.00
_cell.angle_gamma   90.00
#
_symmetry.space_group_name_H-M   'P 1'
#
loop_
_entity.id
_entity.type
_entity.pdbx_description
1 polymer ?
#
loop_
_entity_poly.entity_id
_entity_poly.type
_entity_poly.pdbx_seq_one_letter_code
_entity_poly.pdbx_strand_id
1 'polypeptide(L)'
;MVLLLAPLLLYLLLKSGKVKLALGYFTQKDLDYAKKCKKDKVLKKKESKRLRKERNVFQNIWFELLDPLFWAIIWVLILNNFIAQLYVIPSSSMVPTFLEKDRVVASKLFSGPGIPLTNYQVPEVSNPKPGDIVTFNNPKVDDSTSDIHYKNVFTRIFQPFVYMLTLTKLDIDADVNGNPKVRQLVKRVIGVPGDKLCMVNDKVYKKVDGGEWFLMSDIPGQKEWGQNALFSLTNKNSMMEIKISFCFGY
;
A
#
# COMPACT_ATOMS: atom_id res chain seq x y z
N MET A 1 -7.76 -8.72 -5.71
CA MET A 1 -8.41 -9.57 -4.67
C MET A 1 -7.65 -10.87 -4.40
N VAL A 2 -7.20 -11.62 -5.42
CA VAL A 2 -6.47 -12.91 -5.23
C VAL A 2 -5.17 -12.76 -4.44
N LEU A 3 -4.36 -11.72 -4.71
CA LEU A 3 -3.09 -11.46 -4.00
C LEU A 3 -3.27 -11.11 -2.52
N LEU A 4 -4.37 -10.44 -2.16
CA LEU A 4 -4.72 -10.14 -0.77
C LEU A 4 -5.05 -11.40 0.03
N LEU A 5 -5.73 -12.35 -0.61
CA LEU A 5 -6.14 -13.60 0.00
C LEU A 5 -5.07 -14.69 -0.10
N ALA A 6 -4.09 -14.56 -1.00
CA ALA A 6 -3.07 -15.58 -1.24
C ALA A 6 -2.32 -16.01 0.04
N PRO A 7 -1.94 -15.13 0.97
CA PRO A 7 -1.23 -15.52 2.19
C PRO A 7 -2.14 -16.17 3.23
N LEU A 8 -3.41 -15.74 3.31
CA LEU A 8 -4.44 -16.43 4.09
C LEU A 8 -4.70 -17.82 3.52
N LEU A 9 -4.78 -17.94 2.20
CA LEU A 9 -5.04 -19.19 1.50
C LEU A 9 -3.84 -20.12 1.62
N LEU A 10 -2.61 -19.59 1.54
CA LEU A 10 -1.36 -20.29 1.82
C LEU A 10 -1.28 -20.74 3.29
N TYR A 11 -1.66 -19.88 4.24
CA TYR A 11 -1.77 -20.24 5.66
C TYR A 11 -2.72 -21.41 5.87
N LEU A 12 -3.92 -21.32 5.28
CA LEU A 12 -4.94 -22.36 5.38
C LEU A 12 -4.50 -23.65 4.68
N LEU A 13 -3.81 -23.55 3.54
CA LEU A 13 -3.24 -24.70 2.81
C LEU A 13 -2.16 -25.40 3.65
N LEU A 14 -1.17 -24.66 4.17
CA LEU A 14 -0.10 -25.21 5.01
C LEU A 14 -0.64 -25.80 6.32
N LYS A 15 -1.72 -25.23 6.86
CA LYS A 15 -2.39 -25.74 8.07
C LYS A 15 -3.33 -26.89 7.78
N SER A 16 -3.70 -27.12 6.51
CA SER A 16 -4.61 -28.20 6.14
C SER A 16 -3.96 -29.57 6.35
N GLY A 17 -4.69 -30.47 7.01
CA GLY A 17 -4.20 -31.82 7.26
C GLY A 17 -3.96 -32.63 5.98
N LYS A 18 -4.72 -32.34 4.92
CA LYS A 18 -4.59 -33.01 3.62
C LYS A 18 -3.24 -32.71 2.95
N VAL A 19 -2.79 -31.46 3.00
CA VAL A 19 -1.49 -31.05 2.43
C VAL A 19 -0.33 -31.65 3.24
N LYS A 20 -0.43 -31.70 4.57
CA LYS A 20 0.59 -32.34 5.41
C LYS A 20 0.72 -33.85 5.18
N LEU A 21 -0.39 -34.52 4.88
CA LEU A 21 -0.43 -35.95 4.56
C LEU A 21 0.11 -36.20 3.14
N ALA A 22 -0.20 -35.33 2.18
CA ALA A 22 0.32 -35.40 0.81
C ALA A 22 1.84 -35.13 0.73
N LEU A 23 2.38 -34.26 1.58
CA LEU A 23 3.82 -33.98 1.69
C LEU A 23 4.62 -35.09 2.42
N GLY A 24 3.96 -36.17 2.87
CA GLY A 24 4.61 -37.30 3.56
C GLY A 24 5.08 -37.02 4.98
N TYR A 25 4.83 -35.82 5.52
CA TYR A 25 5.24 -35.43 6.87
C TYR A 25 4.37 -36.02 8.00
N PHE A 26 3.17 -36.52 7.68
CA PHE A 26 2.20 -37.04 8.66
C PHE A 26 1.56 -38.35 8.18
N THR A 27 1.50 -39.36 9.06
CA THR A 27 0.80 -40.62 8.80
C THR A 27 -0.72 -40.46 9.05
N GLN A 28 -1.57 -41.27 8.43
CA GLN A 28 -3.04 -41.24 8.67
C GLN A 28 -3.39 -41.38 10.17
N LYS A 29 -2.65 -42.22 10.91
CA LYS A 29 -2.80 -42.41 12.35
C LYS A 29 -2.56 -41.12 13.15
N ASP A 30 -1.57 -40.32 12.76
CA ASP A 30 -1.23 -39.06 13.43
C ASP A 30 -2.27 -37.97 13.14
N LEU A 31 -2.87 -38.02 11.94
CA LEU A 31 -3.93 -37.10 11.57
C LEU A 31 -5.21 -37.34 12.39
N ASP A 32 -5.56 -38.61 12.63
CA ASP A 32 -6.72 -39.00 13.41
C ASP A 32 -6.49 -38.77 14.91
N TYR A 33 -5.27 -38.98 15.39
CA TYR A 33 -4.85 -38.56 16.73
C TYR A 33 -5.00 -37.04 16.92
N ALA A 34 -4.52 -36.23 15.96
CA ALA A 34 -4.66 -34.78 16.00
C ALA A 34 -6.12 -34.31 15.96
N LYS A 35 -7.01 -35.00 15.23
CA LYS A 35 -8.47 -34.74 15.27
C LYS A 35 -9.05 -35.04 16.65
N LYS A 36 -8.65 -36.15 17.28
CA LYS A 36 -9.09 -36.54 18.62
C LYS A 36 -8.65 -35.51 19.67
N CYS A 37 -7.41 -35.06 19.61
CA CYS A 37 -6.89 -34.00 20.47
C CYS A 37 -7.56 -32.64 20.25
N LYS A 38 -8.05 -32.31 19.04
CA LYS A 38 -8.85 -31.09 18.82
C LYS A 38 -10.24 -31.16 19.47
N LYS A 39 -10.85 -32.35 19.53
CA LYS A 39 -12.20 -32.57 20.08
C LYS A 39 -12.19 -32.62 21.62
N ASP A 40 -11.16 -33.24 22.20
CA ASP A 40 -11.02 -33.41 23.65
C ASP A 40 -10.10 -32.37 24.31
N LYS A 41 -10.66 -31.48 25.14
CA LYS A 41 -9.90 -30.44 25.88
C LYS A 41 -8.79 -31.02 26.78
N VAL A 42 -9.04 -32.19 27.39
CA VAL A 42 -8.08 -32.85 28.30
C VAL A 42 -6.88 -33.41 27.52
N LEU A 43 -7.13 -34.12 26.41
CA LEU A 43 -6.06 -34.62 25.54
C LEU A 43 -5.22 -33.46 25.00
N LYS A 44 -5.85 -32.38 24.54
CA LYS A 44 -5.16 -31.18 24.05
C LYS A 44 -4.20 -30.59 25.09
N LYS A 45 -4.62 -30.52 26.36
CA LYS A 45 -3.82 -29.99 27.46
C LYS A 45 -2.67 -30.94 27.84
N LYS A 46 -2.89 -32.25 27.72
CA LYS A 46 -1.85 -33.27 27.98
C LYS A 46 -0.80 -33.30 26.88
N GLU A 47 -1.22 -33.24 25.62
CA GLU A 47 -0.34 -33.22 24.45
C GLU A 47 0.48 -31.93 24.37
N SER A 48 -0.12 -30.76 24.58
CA SER A 48 0.64 -29.50 24.64
C SER A 48 1.70 -29.50 25.75
N LYS A 49 1.40 -30.02 26.95
CA LYS A 49 2.40 -30.19 28.02
C LYS A 49 3.52 -31.16 27.63
N ARG A 50 3.18 -32.26 26.94
CA ARG A 50 4.16 -33.24 26.45
C ARG A 50 5.10 -32.61 25.41
N LEU A 51 4.52 -31.95 24.40
CA LEU A 51 5.27 -31.23 23.36
C LEU A 51 6.19 -30.16 23.98
N ARG A 52 5.72 -29.42 24.99
CA ARG A 52 6.53 -28.42 25.70
C ARG A 52 7.70 -29.03 26.49
N LYS A 53 7.56 -30.28 26.95
CA LYS A 53 8.57 -31.02 27.72
C LYS A 53 9.58 -31.74 26.81
N GLU A 54 9.13 -32.24 25.65
CA GLU A 54 9.97 -32.91 24.66
C GLU A 54 10.77 -31.93 23.78
N ARG A 55 10.27 -30.71 23.59
CA ARG A 55 10.95 -29.69 22.80
C ARG A 55 12.07 -29.04 23.59
N ASN A 56 13.26 -29.00 23.00
CA ASN A 56 14.40 -28.25 23.52
C ASN A 56 14.03 -26.77 23.69
N VAL A 57 14.68 -26.06 24.61
CA VAL A 57 14.41 -24.63 24.91
C VAL A 57 14.39 -23.79 23.62
N PHE A 58 15.37 -24.00 22.72
CA PHE A 58 15.42 -23.37 21.40
C PHE A 58 14.23 -23.71 20.50
N GLN A 59 13.80 -24.98 20.48
CA GLN A 59 12.62 -25.37 19.71
C GLN A 59 11.36 -24.75 20.28
N ASN A 60 11.19 -24.70 21.61
CA ASN A 60 10.06 -24.02 22.25
C ASN A 60 9.98 -22.54 21.87
N ILE A 61 11.10 -21.81 21.96
CA ILE A 61 11.17 -20.40 21.54
C ILE A 61 10.79 -20.25 20.07
N TRP A 62 11.26 -21.13 19.18
CA TRP A 62 10.97 -21.04 17.75
C TRP A 62 9.47 -21.10 17.45
N PHE A 63 8.73 -22.15 17.88
CA PHE A 63 7.30 -22.20 17.53
C PHE A 63 6.39 -21.38 18.46
N GLU A 64 6.79 -21.07 19.70
CA GLU A 64 5.94 -20.23 20.58
C GLU A 64 6.06 -18.74 20.24
N LEU A 65 7.24 -18.29 19.77
CA LEU A 65 7.48 -16.86 19.50
C LEU A 65 7.64 -16.55 18.00
N LEU A 66 8.46 -17.31 17.26
CA LEU A 66 8.76 -16.97 15.86
C LEU A 66 7.61 -17.31 14.91
N ASP A 67 6.92 -18.44 15.10
CA ASP A 67 5.78 -18.82 14.24
C ASP A 67 4.64 -17.77 14.27
N PRO A 68 4.10 -17.33 15.43
CA PRO A 68 3.08 -16.28 15.42
C PRO A 68 3.61 -14.93 14.95
N LEU A 69 4.85 -14.58 15.26
CA LEU A 69 5.48 -13.32 14.83
C LEU A 69 5.64 -13.27 13.30
N PHE A 70 6.08 -14.36 12.69
CA PHE A 70 6.23 -14.50 11.24
C PHE A 70 4.89 -14.26 10.52
N TRP A 71 3.82 -14.91 10.98
CA TRP A 71 2.48 -14.69 10.42
C TRP A 71 1.96 -13.28 10.64
N ALA A 72 2.23 -12.68 11.81
CA ALA A 72 1.87 -11.29 12.08
C ALA A 72 2.59 -10.32 11.13
N ILE A 73 3.88 -10.51 10.88
CA ILE A 73 4.66 -9.69 9.94
C ILE A 73 4.08 -9.80 8.53
N ILE A 74 3.77 -11.01 8.06
CA ILE A 74 3.15 -11.24 6.75
C ILE A 74 1.83 -10.48 6.65
N TRP A 75 0.97 -10.57 7.66
CA TRP A 75 -0.30 -9.85 7.69
C TRP A 75 -0.12 -8.34 7.61
N VAL A 76 0.81 -7.78 8.40
CA VAL A 76 1.10 -6.34 8.37
C VAL A 76 1.60 -5.91 6.99
N LEU A 77 2.49 -6.69 6.36
CA LEU A 77 2.99 -6.40 5.01
C LEU A 77 1.86 -6.36 3.97
N ILE A 78 0.90 -7.28 4.06
CA ILE A 78 -0.26 -7.31 3.16
C ILE A 78 -1.18 -6.12 3.40
N LEU A 79 -1.54 -5.86 4.66
CA LEU A 79 -2.43 -4.75 5.02
C LEU A 79 -1.87 -3.41 4.52
N ASN A 80 -0.57 -3.20 4.69
CA ASN A 80 0.09 -1.95 4.30
C ASN A 80 0.28 -1.80 2.79
N ASN A 81 0.60 -2.89 2.08
CA ASN A 81 0.76 -2.82 0.62
C ASN A 81 -0.58 -2.73 -0.11
N PHE A 82 -1.63 -3.38 0.40
CA PHE A 82 -2.87 -3.58 -0.36
C PHE A 82 -4.11 -2.84 0.17
N ILE A 83 -4.24 -2.61 1.48
CA ILE A 83 -5.50 -2.08 2.06
C ILE A 83 -5.43 -0.58 2.28
N ALA A 84 -4.59 -0.16 3.23
CA ALA A 84 -4.52 1.22 3.66
C ALA A 84 -3.12 1.54 4.17
N GLN A 85 -2.64 2.74 3.86
CA GLN A 85 -1.38 3.25 4.36
C GLN A 85 -1.61 4.63 4.99
N LEU A 86 -0.99 4.85 6.15
CA LEU A 86 -0.98 6.12 6.84
C LEU A 86 0.19 6.96 6.32
N TYR A 87 -0.09 8.20 5.93
CA TYR A 87 0.88 9.16 5.42
C TYR A 87 0.88 10.42 6.27
N VAL A 88 2.05 11.04 6.37
CA VAL A 88 2.19 12.41 6.84
C VAL A 88 2.46 13.26 5.62
N ILE A 89 1.69 14.32 5.42
CA ILE A 89 1.86 15.22 4.27
C ILE A 89 3.05 16.15 4.57
N PRO A 90 4.15 16.07 3.80
CA PRO A 90 5.35 16.85 4.07
C PRO A 90 5.33 18.23 3.40
N SER A 91 4.36 18.52 2.52
CA SER A 91 4.34 19.77 1.74
C SER A 91 2.97 20.44 1.66
N SER A 92 2.96 21.78 1.68
CA SER A 92 1.78 22.66 1.56
C SER A 92 1.06 22.67 0.20
N SER A 93 1.32 21.73 -0.70
CA SER A 93 0.76 21.80 -2.07
C SER A 93 -0.75 21.53 -2.18
N MET A 94 -1.40 21.12 -1.07
CA MET A 94 -2.85 20.89 -1.02
C MET A 94 -3.60 21.83 -0.06
N VAL A 95 -2.98 22.94 0.35
CA VAL A 95 -3.65 23.98 1.13
C VAL A 95 -4.82 24.58 0.31
N PRO A 96 -6.02 24.78 0.89
CA PRO A 96 -6.39 24.62 2.31
C PRO A 96 -6.98 23.25 2.69
N THR A 97 -6.99 22.26 1.78
CA THR A 97 -7.61 20.95 2.07
C THR A 97 -6.81 20.14 3.09
N PHE A 98 -5.48 20.17 2.96
CA PHE A 98 -4.57 19.55 3.91
C PHE A 98 -3.49 20.54 4.33
N LEU A 99 -3.18 20.56 5.62
CA LEU A 99 -2.09 21.34 6.19
C LEU A 99 -0.82 20.47 6.27
N GLU A 100 0.32 21.13 6.39
CA GLU A 100 1.58 20.43 6.61
C GLU A 100 1.55 19.65 7.92
N LYS A 101 2.12 18.44 7.89
CA LYS A 101 2.17 17.49 9.01
C LYS A 101 0.82 16.86 9.38
N ASP A 102 -0.23 17.09 8.59
CA ASP A 102 -1.48 16.34 8.72
C ASP A 102 -1.26 14.85 8.41
N ARG A 103 -1.96 14.02 9.17
CA ARG A 103 -1.94 12.56 9.03
C ARG A 103 -3.16 12.11 8.25
N VAL A 104 -2.93 11.54 7.08
CA VAL A 104 -4.00 11.05 6.19
C VAL A 104 -3.88 9.56 5.98
N VAL A 105 -5.01 8.88 5.93
CA VAL A 105 -5.09 7.45 5.58
C VAL A 105 -5.51 7.36 4.13
N ALA A 106 -4.65 6.84 3.26
CA ALA A 106 -5.02 6.57 1.88
C ALA A 106 -5.40 5.10 1.72
N SER A 107 -6.55 4.83 1.09
CA SER A 107 -6.96 3.49 0.73
C SER A 107 -6.34 3.10 -0.62
N LYS A 108 -5.54 2.04 -0.63
CA LYS A 108 -4.90 1.54 -1.86
C LYS A 108 -5.76 0.55 -2.64
N LEU A 109 -6.90 0.14 -2.08
CA LEU A 109 -7.82 -0.80 -2.72
C LEU A 109 -8.38 -0.28 -4.04
N PHE A 110 -8.65 1.03 -4.11
CA PHE A 110 -9.25 1.67 -5.28
C PHE A 110 -8.21 2.03 -6.36
N SER A 111 -7.07 2.59 -5.95
CA SER A 111 -5.99 3.04 -6.85
C SER A 111 -5.10 1.92 -7.43
N GLY A 112 -5.43 0.64 -7.20
CA GLY A 112 -4.62 -0.46 -7.72
C GLY A 112 -3.35 -0.67 -6.91
N PRO A 113 -3.33 -1.61 -5.95
CA PRO A 113 -2.15 -1.82 -5.14
C PRO A 113 -0.99 -2.37 -5.99
N GLY A 114 0.20 -1.79 -5.80
CA GLY A 114 1.43 -2.27 -6.43
C GLY A 114 1.83 -3.64 -5.87
N ILE A 115 2.25 -4.55 -6.74
CA ILE A 115 2.75 -5.86 -6.30
C ILE A 115 4.11 -5.62 -5.64
N PRO A 116 4.29 -5.96 -4.35
CA PRO A 116 5.60 -5.89 -3.73
C PRO A 116 6.54 -6.82 -4.50
N LEU A 117 7.73 -6.34 -4.86
CA LEU A 117 8.76 -6.98 -5.71
C LEU A 117 8.73 -6.61 -7.19
N THR A 118 7.59 -6.25 -7.77
CA THR A 118 7.46 -5.93 -9.20
C THR A 118 7.10 -4.46 -9.39
N ASN A 119 7.42 -3.87 -10.54
CA ASN A 119 6.92 -2.54 -10.93
C ASN A 119 5.48 -2.59 -11.46
N TYR A 120 4.85 -3.76 -11.38
CA TYR A 120 3.52 -4.01 -11.88
C TYR A 120 2.48 -3.57 -10.85
N GLN A 121 1.53 -2.75 -11.29
CA GLN A 121 0.38 -2.34 -10.49
C GLN A 121 -0.83 -3.17 -10.91
N VAL A 122 -1.59 -3.63 -9.92
CA VAL A 122 -2.85 -4.32 -10.19
C VAL A 122 -3.82 -3.33 -10.85
N PRO A 123 -4.63 -3.75 -11.83
CA PRO A 123 -5.62 -2.88 -12.46
C PRO A 123 -6.49 -2.15 -11.43
N GLU A 124 -6.68 -0.86 -11.64
CA GLU A 124 -7.51 -0.01 -10.78
C GLU A 124 -8.94 -0.56 -10.73
N VAL A 125 -9.51 -0.61 -9.52
CA VAL A 125 -10.87 -1.12 -9.30
C VAL A 125 -11.92 -0.06 -9.63
N SER A 126 -11.57 1.21 -9.45
CA SER A 126 -12.42 2.35 -9.77
C SER A 126 -11.59 3.47 -10.38
N ASN A 127 -12.05 4.00 -11.51
CA ASN A 127 -11.46 5.19 -12.10
C ASN A 127 -11.71 6.39 -11.18
N PRO A 128 -10.71 7.26 -10.97
CA PRO A 128 -10.89 8.44 -10.14
C PRO A 128 -11.82 9.44 -10.82
N LYS A 129 -12.69 10.07 -10.03
CA LYS A 129 -13.61 11.09 -10.52
C LYS A 129 -12.97 12.48 -10.40
N PRO A 130 -13.40 13.46 -11.23
CA PRO A 130 -12.99 14.83 -11.05
C PRO A 130 -13.33 15.31 -9.62
N GLY A 131 -12.37 15.92 -8.93
CA GLY A 131 -12.49 16.37 -7.54
C GLY A 131 -11.92 15.39 -6.51
N ASP A 132 -11.71 14.12 -6.86
CA ASP A 132 -11.13 13.12 -5.95
C ASP A 132 -9.66 13.43 -5.64
N ILE A 133 -9.23 13.03 -4.44
CA ILE A 133 -7.84 13.13 -4.00
C ILE A 133 -7.19 11.77 -4.22
N VAL A 134 -6.16 11.74 -5.03
CA VAL A 134 -5.44 10.52 -5.42
C VAL A 134 -3.98 10.61 -5.02
N THR A 135 -3.40 9.44 -4.73
CA THR A 135 -1.97 9.30 -4.46
C THR A 135 -1.32 8.58 -5.65
N PHE A 136 -0.28 9.17 -6.24
CA PHE A 136 0.48 8.53 -7.32
C PHE A 136 1.97 8.53 -7.01
N ASN A 137 2.71 7.62 -7.65
CA ASN A 137 4.15 7.57 -7.51
C ASN A 137 4.78 8.75 -8.28
N ASN A 138 5.68 9.46 -7.62
CA ASN A 138 6.44 10.53 -8.24
C ASN A 138 7.19 9.97 -9.46
N PRO A 139 7.06 10.55 -10.67
CA PRO A 139 7.70 10.01 -11.87
C PRO A 139 9.22 9.94 -11.75
N LYS A 140 9.82 10.80 -10.93
CA LYS A 140 11.26 10.77 -10.65
C LYS A 140 11.70 9.47 -9.95
N VAL A 141 10.78 8.70 -9.35
CA VAL A 141 11.09 7.41 -8.70
C VAL A 141 11.53 6.35 -9.72
N ASP A 142 11.03 6.43 -10.96
CA ASP A 142 11.31 5.44 -11.99
C ASP A 142 12.68 5.65 -12.67
N ASP A 143 13.31 6.81 -12.44
CA ASP A 143 14.65 7.11 -12.91
C ASP A 143 15.68 6.45 -11.99
N SER A 144 16.38 5.43 -12.50
CA SER A 144 17.43 4.68 -11.78
C SER A 144 18.60 5.55 -11.30
N THR A 145 18.77 6.74 -11.86
CA THR A 145 19.79 7.74 -11.51
C THR A 145 19.33 8.74 -10.45
N SER A 146 18.06 8.70 -10.03
CA SER A 146 17.53 9.60 -9.02
C SER A 146 17.86 9.11 -7.59
N ASP A 147 18.12 10.04 -6.68
CA ASP A 147 18.28 9.77 -5.25
C ASP A 147 17.02 9.17 -4.61
N ILE A 148 15.90 9.17 -5.34
CA ILE A 148 14.60 8.70 -4.88
C ILE A 148 14.48 7.18 -5.07
N HIS A 149 15.31 6.51 -5.88
CA HIS A 149 15.20 5.06 -6.08
C HIS A 149 15.58 4.25 -4.81
N TYR A 150 14.97 3.06 -4.61
CA TYR A 150 15.33 2.17 -3.51
C TYR A 150 16.74 1.60 -3.72
N LYS A 151 17.63 1.73 -2.73
CA LYS A 151 18.96 1.13 -2.80
C LYS A 151 18.90 -0.41 -2.81
N ASN A 152 17.97 -1.00 -2.04
CA ASN A 152 17.82 -2.45 -1.87
C ASN A 152 16.36 -2.90 -1.92
N VAL A 153 16.11 -4.13 -2.39
CA VAL A 153 14.77 -4.78 -2.33
C VAL A 153 14.28 -4.92 -0.88
N PHE A 154 15.21 -5.16 0.04
CA PHE A 154 14.92 -5.25 1.47
C PHE A 154 14.34 -3.95 2.02
N THR A 155 14.92 -2.78 1.70
CA THR A 155 14.37 -1.51 2.20
C THR A 155 12.98 -1.24 1.64
N ARG A 156 12.70 -1.60 0.37
CA ARG A 156 11.34 -1.51 -0.18
C ARG A 156 10.30 -2.30 0.62
N ILE A 157 10.64 -3.49 1.12
CA ILE A 157 9.70 -4.37 1.82
C ILE A 157 9.60 -4.01 3.31
N PHE A 158 10.73 -3.73 3.95
CA PHE A 158 10.79 -3.55 5.41
C PHE A 158 10.67 -2.09 5.86
N GLN A 159 10.92 -1.10 5.00
CA GLN A 159 10.81 0.32 5.36
C GLN A 159 9.41 0.69 5.87
N PRO A 160 8.30 0.28 5.23
CA PRO A 160 6.96 0.63 5.72
C PRO A 160 6.67 0.06 7.12
N PHE A 161 7.21 -1.13 7.41
CA PHE A 161 7.08 -1.75 8.74
C PHE A 161 7.88 -0.97 9.79
N VAL A 162 9.14 -0.65 9.50
CA VAL A 162 9.99 0.11 10.43
C VAL A 162 9.44 1.51 10.66
N TYR A 163 9.02 2.19 9.60
CA TYR A 163 8.42 3.52 9.67
C TYR A 163 7.18 3.53 10.56
N MET A 164 6.32 2.51 10.45
CA MET A 164 5.14 2.38 11.30
C MET A 164 5.51 2.03 12.76
N LEU A 165 6.40 1.07 12.96
CA LEU A 165 6.81 0.61 14.30
C LEU A 165 7.54 1.72 15.08
N THR A 166 8.19 2.63 14.36
CA THR A 166 8.88 3.80 14.92
C THR A 166 7.99 5.05 14.97
N LEU A 167 6.67 4.92 14.77
CA LEU A 167 5.71 6.04 14.77
C LEU A 167 6.14 7.20 13.87
N THR A 168 6.59 6.90 12.65
CA THR A 168 7.01 7.90 11.65
C THR A 168 8.26 8.69 12.08
N LYS A 169 8.97 8.29 13.15
CA LYS A 169 10.17 9.02 13.60
C LYS A 169 11.43 8.63 12.85
N LEU A 170 11.50 7.40 12.35
CA LEU A 170 12.71 6.88 11.73
C LEU A 170 12.41 6.49 10.28
N ASP A 171 13.01 7.25 9.36
CA ASP A 171 13.04 6.91 7.96
C ASP A 171 14.45 6.44 7.60
N ILE A 172 14.60 5.15 7.32
CA ILE A 172 15.90 4.53 6.99
C ILE A 172 16.43 5.06 5.64
N ASP A 173 15.53 5.58 4.79
CA ASP A 173 15.84 6.03 3.43
C ASP A 173 15.95 7.56 3.30
N ALA A 174 16.11 8.30 4.40
CA ALA A 174 16.28 9.75 4.37
C ALA A 174 17.44 10.20 3.46
N ASP A 175 17.32 11.38 2.86
CA ASP A 175 18.38 11.96 2.02
C ASP A 175 19.62 12.38 2.87
N VAL A 176 20.69 12.82 2.20
CA VAL A 176 21.93 13.29 2.88
C VAL A 176 21.65 14.46 3.83
N ASN A 177 20.55 15.19 3.60
CA ASN A 177 20.12 16.33 4.40
C ASN A 177 19.14 15.94 5.52
N GLY A 178 18.79 14.65 5.65
CA GLY A 178 17.86 14.13 6.65
C GLY A 178 16.37 14.32 6.30
N ASN A 179 16.04 14.73 5.07
CA ASN A 179 14.65 14.89 4.65
C ASN A 179 14.07 13.55 4.15
N PRO A 180 12.77 13.28 4.44
CA PRO A 180 12.09 12.10 3.94
C PRO A 180 11.88 12.18 2.42
N LYS A 181 12.12 11.08 1.72
CA LYS A 181 11.94 11.01 0.26
C LYS A 181 10.46 10.90 -0.10
N VAL A 182 9.91 11.92 -0.74
CA VAL A 182 8.51 11.94 -1.17
C VAL A 182 8.32 11.09 -2.42
N ARG A 183 8.11 9.78 -2.21
CA ARG A 183 7.88 8.78 -3.27
C ARG A 183 6.46 8.86 -3.83
N GLN A 184 5.50 9.20 -2.98
CA GLN A 184 4.09 9.31 -3.37
C GLN A 184 3.61 10.73 -3.19
N LEU A 185 2.97 11.25 -4.23
CA LEU A 185 2.41 12.59 -4.27
C LEU A 185 0.90 12.48 -4.10
N VAL A 186 0.37 13.24 -3.16
CA VAL A 186 -1.09 13.40 -2.98
C VAL A 186 -1.52 14.61 -3.79
N LYS A 187 -2.48 14.43 -4.70
CA LYS A 187 -3.02 15.52 -5.53
C LYS A 187 -4.51 15.34 -5.80
N ARG A 188 -5.14 16.40 -6.30
CA ARG A 188 -6.55 16.41 -6.68
C ARG A 188 -6.69 16.20 -8.19
N VAL A 189 -7.64 15.35 -8.58
CA VAL A 189 -7.97 15.09 -9.98
C VAL A 189 -8.83 16.21 -10.53
N ILE A 190 -8.42 16.75 -11.68
CA ILE A 190 -9.06 17.90 -12.32
C ILE A 190 -9.66 17.52 -13.67
N GLY A 191 -8.92 16.73 -14.45
CA GLY A 191 -9.37 16.18 -15.73
C GLY A 191 -9.35 14.66 -15.72
N VAL A 192 -10.38 14.07 -16.31
CA VAL A 192 -10.41 12.65 -16.66
C VAL A 192 -10.06 12.47 -18.14
N PRO A 193 -9.75 11.24 -18.60
CA PRO A 193 -9.46 10.99 -20.01
C PRO A 193 -10.58 11.51 -20.92
N GLY A 194 -10.21 12.28 -21.95
CA GLY A 194 -11.14 13.00 -22.82
C GLY A 194 -11.25 14.51 -22.54
N ASP A 195 -10.89 14.95 -21.33
CA ASP A 195 -10.89 16.36 -20.98
C ASP A 195 -9.66 17.10 -21.53
N LYS A 196 -9.89 18.28 -22.11
CA LYS A 196 -8.83 19.23 -22.44
C LYS A 196 -8.75 20.28 -21.34
N LEU A 197 -7.53 20.56 -20.89
CA LEU A 197 -7.26 21.55 -19.87
C LEU A 197 -6.24 22.53 -20.44
N CYS A 198 -6.44 23.81 -20.21
CA CYS A 198 -5.43 24.83 -20.46
C CYS A 198 -5.33 25.74 -19.25
N MET A 199 -4.16 26.35 -19.07
CA MET A 199 -3.93 27.31 -18.01
C MET A 199 -3.55 28.63 -18.64
N VAL A 200 -4.22 29.70 -18.22
CA VAL A 200 -3.97 31.06 -18.70
C VAL A 200 -4.04 31.99 -17.49
N ASN A 201 -2.94 32.70 -17.21
CA ASN A 201 -2.84 33.65 -16.08
C ASN A 201 -3.26 33.02 -14.74
N ASP A 202 -2.66 31.87 -14.40
CA ASP A 202 -2.94 31.06 -13.20
C ASP A 202 -4.35 30.45 -13.08
N LYS A 203 -5.25 30.76 -14.03
CA LYS A 203 -6.60 30.19 -14.11
C LYS A 203 -6.61 28.93 -14.96
N VAL A 204 -7.35 27.93 -14.51
CA VAL A 204 -7.48 26.66 -15.22
C VAL A 204 -8.81 26.64 -15.96
N TYR A 205 -8.75 26.40 -17.26
CA TYR A 205 -9.91 26.22 -18.11
C TYR A 205 -10.03 24.75 -18.49
N LYS A 206 -11.26 24.25 -18.49
CA LYS A 206 -11.58 22.87 -18.83
C LYS A 206 -12.55 22.85 -20.01
N LYS A 207 -12.35 21.87 -20.90
CA LYS A 207 -13.20 21.58 -22.04
C LYS A 207 -13.51 20.09 -22.05
N VAL A 208 -14.77 19.76 -21.83
CA VAL A 208 -15.32 18.39 -21.88
C VAL A 208 -15.76 18.11 -23.32
N ASP A 209 -15.25 17.01 -23.89
CA ASP A 209 -15.67 16.39 -25.14
C ASP A 209 -16.25 17.34 -26.22
N GLY A 210 -15.40 18.21 -26.77
CA GLY A 210 -15.75 19.09 -27.88
C GLY A 210 -16.53 20.36 -27.54
N GLY A 211 -17.03 20.52 -26.31
CA GLY A 211 -17.80 21.68 -25.85
C GLY A 211 -17.01 22.99 -25.72
N GLU A 212 -17.63 24.01 -25.12
CA GLU A 212 -16.97 25.29 -24.85
C GLU A 212 -15.99 25.20 -23.68
N TRP A 213 -15.07 26.16 -23.61
CA TRP A 213 -14.16 26.30 -22.48
C TRP A 213 -14.90 26.92 -21.32
N PHE A 214 -14.90 26.24 -20.18
CA PHE A 214 -15.44 26.77 -18.93
C PHE A 214 -14.30 26.93 -17.92
N LEU A 215 -14.44 27.96 -17.09
CA LEU A 215 -13.51 28.19 -15.98
C LEU A 215 -13.72 27.11 -14.93
N MET A 216 -12.64 26.58 -14.38
CA MET A 216 -12.71 25.45 -13.46
C MET A 216 -13.39 25.83 -12.13
N SER A 217 -13.27 27.09 -11.71
CA SER A 217 -13.97 27.63 -10.53
C SER A 217 -15.49 27.57 -10.60
N ASP A 218 -16.07 27.49 -11.81
CA ASP A 218 -17.51 27.53 -12.01
C ASP A 218 -18.16 26.14 -11.83
N ILE A 219 -17.34 25.10 -11.73
CA ILE A 219 -17.79 23.72 -11.61
C ILE A 219 -18.03 23.40 -10.12
N PRO A 220 -19.23 22.89 -9.74
CA PRO A 220 -19.52 22.54 -8.36
C PRO A 220 -18.58 21.43 -7.86
N GLY A 221 -17.92 21.68 -6.74
CA GLY A 221 -16.99 20.72 -6.10
C GLY A 221 -15.53 20.85 -6.54
N GLN A 222 -15.22 21.74 -7.48
CA GLN A 222 -13.87 22.02 -7.93
C GLN A 222 -13.48 23.45 -7.55
N LYS A 223 -12.32 23.61 -6.93
CA LYS A 223 -11.83 24.91 -6.47
C LYS A 223 -10.42 25.13 -7.00
N GLU A 224 -10.18 26.34 -7.48
CA GLU A 224 -8.87 26.85 -7.86
C GLU A 224 -8.23 27.50 -6.64
N TRP A 225 -6.97 27.17 -6.34
CA TRP A 225 -6.20 27.79 -5.26
C TRP A 225 -4.75 28.00 -5.74
N GLY A 226 -4.18 29.18 -5.49
CA GLY A 226 -2.74 29.47 -5.65
C GLY A 226 -2.21 29.51 -7.09
N GLN A 227 -0.87 29.58 -7.22
CA GLN A 227 -0.18 29.41 -8.50
C GLN A 227 -0.31 27.96 -8.93
N ASN A 228 -0.92 27.76 -10.09
CA ASN A 228 -1.21 26.43 -10.58
C ASN A 228 -0.09 25.98 -11.54
N ALA A 229 0.26 24.69 -11.53
CA ALA A 229 1.02 24.07 -12.62
C ALA A 229 0.31 22.79 -13.09
N LEU A 230 0.08 22.67 -14.40
CA LEU A 230 -0.62 21.53 -14.99
C LEU A 230 0.36 20.44 -15.39
N PHE A 231 0.09 19.21 -14.98
CA PHE A 231 0.86 18.03 -15.38
C PHE A 231 -0.09 16.97 -15.93
N SER A 232 0.32 16.31 -17.02
CA SER A 232 -0.32 15.09 -17.49
C SER A 232 0.49 13.88 -17.01
N LEU A 233 -0.22 12.88 -16.51
CA LEU A 233 0.35 11.58 -16.18
C LEU A 233 -0.35 10.53 -17.02
N THR A 234 0.42 9.83 -17.83
CA THR A 234 -0.06 8.68 -18.59
C THR A 234 0.27 7.43 -17.81
N ASN A 235 -0.75 6.67 -17.39
CA ASN A 235 -0.52 5.35 -16.84
C ASN A 235 -0.02 4.45 -17.98
N LYS A 236 1.10 3.74 -17.79
CA LYS A 236 1.65 2.85 -18.84
C LYS A 236 0.84 1.56 -19.01
N ASN A 237 0.04 1.17 -18.01
CA ASN A 237 -0.68 -0.11 -17.97
C ASN A 237 -2.17 0.00 -18.32
N SER A 238 -2.77 1.17 -18.12
CA SER A 238 -4.08 1.56 -18.65
C SER A 238 -3.81 2.77 -19.53
N MET A 239 -4.21 2.82 -20.80
CA MET A 239 -4.07 4.02 -21.67
C MET A 239 -4.96 5.19 -21.18
N MET A 240 -4.90 5.52 -19.90
CA MET A 240 -5.54 6.65 -19.25
C MET A 240 -4.49 7.72 -18.99
N GLU A 241 -4.74 8.89 -19.56
CA GLU A 241 -4.05 10.12 -19.25
C GLU A 241 -4.88 10.88 -18.21
N ILE A 242 -4.36 10.99 -16.99
CA ILE A 242 -4.98 11.77 -15.91
C ILE A 242 -4.22 13.09 -15.83
N LYS A 243 -4.96 14.21 -15.81
CA LYS A 243 -4.38 15.54 -15.69
C LYS A 243 -4.60 16.10 -14.29
N ILE A 244 -3.53 16.61 -13.72
CA ILE A 244 -3.43 17.02 -12.32
C ILE A 244 -2.88 18.44 -12.24
N SER A 245 -3.41 19.27 -11.34
CA SER A 245 -2.83 20.58 -11.02
C SER A 245 -2.05 20.54 -9.71
N PHE A 246 -0.97 21.31 -9.66
CA PHE A 246 -0.20 21.61 -8.48
C PHE A 246 -0.57 23.01 -8.03
N CYS A 247 -1.08 23.16 -6.81
CA CYS A 247 -1.07 24.45 -6.14
C CYS A 247 0.31 24.60 -5.48
N PHE A 248 1.08 25.61 -5.87
CA PHE A 248 2.23 26.07 -5.12
C PHE A 248 1.76 27.14 -4.14
N GLY A 249 1.81 26.80 -2.84
CA GLY A 249 1.63 27.80 -1.78
C GLY A 249 2.93 28.57 -1.59
N TYR A 250 2.82 29.89 -1.47
CA TYR A 250 3.87 30.73 -0.89
C TYR A 250 3.85 30.63 0.64
#